data_AF-A0A3D2FPZ1-F1
#
_entry.id   AF-A0A3D2FPZ1-F1
#
_cell.length_a   1.000
_cell.length_b   1.000
_cell.length_c   1.000
_cell.angle_alpha   90.00
_cell.angle_beta   90.00
_cell.angle_gamma   90.00
#
_symmetry.space_group_name_H-M   'P 1'
#
loop_
_entity.id
_entity.type
_entity.pdbx_description
1 polymer ?
#
loop_
_entity_poly.entity_id
_entity_poly.type
_entity_poly.pdbx_seq_one_letter_code
_entity_poly.pdbx_strand_id
1 'polypeptide(L)'
;MNPFQVPSIGLNQSDNIWKTVFINLETNPHLFLLNYLFAQAFEEAYDFQPHISLIYKKLTTDDRKEIIRNLPQIKSLLFGSISIVNTIGAVTDWENIYEKNFGE
;
A
#
# COMPACT_ATOMS: atom_id res chain seq x y z
N MET A 1 -11.14 12.20 10.06
CA MET A 1 -11.59 10.84 9.67
C MET A 1 -11.38 9.92 10.86
N ASN A 2 -12.23 8.92 11.07
CA ASN A 2 -12.02 7.88 12.09
C ASN A 2 -11.22 6.70 11.50
N PRO A 3 -10.53 5.89 12.33
CA PRO A 3 -9.88 4.68 11.84
C PRO A 3 -10.87 3.79 11.08
N PHE A 4 -10.41 3.15 10.01
CA PHE A 4 -11.28 2.34 9.15
C PHE A 4 -10.60 1.06 8.69
N GLN A 5 -11.42 0.02 8.52
CA GLN A 5 -10.95 -1.29 8.09
C GLN A 5 -11.16 -1.45 6.59
N VAL A 6 -10.18 -2.05 5.92
CA VAL A 6 -10.23 -2.39 4.51
C VAL A 6 -10.06 -3.89 4.37
N PRO A 7 -11.05 -4.61 3.82
CA PRO A 7 -10.89 -6.02 3.47
C PRO A 7 -9.81 -6.21 2.41
N SER A 8 -9.15 -7.36 2.46
CA SER A 8 -8.18 -7.76 1.46
C SER A 8 -8.80 -8.74 0.46
N ILE A 9 -8.46 -8.57 -0.82
CA ILE A 9 -8.79 -9.51 -1.89
C ILE A 9 -7.86 -10.73 -1.84
N GLY A 10 -6.67 -10.56 -1.24
CA GLY A 10 -5.66 -11.60 -1.09
C GLY A 10 -4.26 -11.15 -1.51
N LEU A 11 -3.34 -12.10 -1.54
CA LEU A 11 -1.96 -11.88 -1.97
C LEU A 11 -1.84 -11.91 -3.50
N ASN A 12 -0.98 -11.06 -4.04
CA ASN A 12 -0.68 -11.02 -5.47
C ASN A 12 0.81 -10.68 -5.69
N GLN A 13 1.27 -10.80 -6.93
CA GLN A 13 2.65 -10.58 -7.34
C GLN A 13 2.76 -9.91 -8.71
N SER A 14 3.86 -9.19 -8.93
CA SER A 14 4.24 -8.68 -10.25
C SER A 14 5.76 -8.59 -10.38
N ASP A 15 6.24 -8.24 -11.56
CA ASP A 15 7.65 -7.94 -11.85
C ASP A 15 8.04 -6.49 -11.52
N ASN A 16 7.08 -5.64 -11.11
CA ASN A 16 7.36 -4.30 -10.61
C ASN A 16 8.00 -4.38 -9.22
N ILE A 17 9.14 -3.72 -9.03
CA ILE A 17 9.88 -3.71 -7.76
C ILE A 17 9.05 -3.13 -6.60
N TRP A 18 8.13 -2.20 -6.88
CA TRP A 18 7.23 -1.61 -5.88
C TRP A 18 6.02 -2.50 -5.58
N LYS A 19 5.73 -3.48 -6.46
CA LYS A 19 4.60 -4.43 -6.35
C LYS A 19 5.09 -5.87 -6.56
N THR A 20 6.17 -6.27 -5.90
CA THR A 20 6.75 -7.61 -6.10
C THR A 20 5.87 -8.71 -5.51
N VAL A 21 5.61 -8.64 -4.20
CA VAL A 21 4.57 -9.40 -3.51
C VAL A 21 3.80 -8.39 -2.66
N PHE A 22 2.48 -8.40 -2.76
CA PHE A 22 1.64 -7.38 -2.16
C PHE A 22 0.27 -7.94 -1.78
N ILE A 23 -0.38 -7.27 -0.82
CA ILE A 23 -1.78 -7.52 -0.48
C ILE A 23 -2.63 -6.60 -1.37
N ASN A 24 -3.55 -7.18 -2.13
CA ASN A 24 -4.59 -6.43 -2.84
C ASN A 24 -5.71 -6.06 -1.87
N LEU A 25 -6.16 -4.81 -1.94
CA LEU A 25 -7.25 -4.29 -1.11
C LEU A 25 -8.54 -4.19 -1.92
N GLU A 26 -9.67 -4.41 -1.25
CA GLU A 26 -10.97 -4.11 -1.84
C GLU A 26 -11.16 -2.61 -2.07
N THR A 27 -12.08 -2.27 -2.98
CA THR A 27 -12.55 -0.90 -3.17
C THR A 27 -13.10 -0.37 -1.86
N ASN A 28 -12.50 0.71 -1.36
CA ASN A 28 -12.90 1.33 -0.10
C ASN A 28 -13.14 2.85 -0.26
N PRO A 29 -14.31 3.38 0.15
CA PRO A 29 -14.65 4.78 -0.08
C PRO A 29 -13.69 5.75 0.61
N HIS A 30 -13.10 5.39 1.76
CA HIS A 30 -12.14 6.27 2.44
C HIS A 30 -10.80 6.34 1.69
N LEU A 31 -10.31 5.21 1.15
CA LEU A 31 -9.09 5.21 0.32
C LEU A 31 -9.28 6.04 -0.96
N PHE A 32 -10.43 5.90 -1.62
CA PHE A 32 -10.75 6.68 -2.83
C PHE A 32 -10.94 8.17 -2.52
N LEU A 33 -11.55 8.51 -1.38
CA LEU A 33 -11.64 9.90 -0.92
C LEU A 33 -10.25 10.49 -0.69
N LEU A 34 -9.36 9.78 0.01
CA LEU A 34 -7.99 10.24 0.24
C LEU A 34 -7.25 10.45 -1.08
N ASN A 35 -7.29 9.46 -1.99
CA ASN A 35 -6.67 9.59 -3.31
C ASN A 35 -7.21 10.78 -4.10
N TYR A 36 -8.54 10.98 -4.09
CA TYR A 36 -9.18 12.12 -4.73
C TYR A 36 -8.67 13.45 -4.17
N LEU A 37 -8.61 13.60 -2.84
CA LEU A 37 -8.12 14.82 -2.19
C LEU A 37 -6.66 15.12 -2.55
N PHE A 38 -5.80 14.10 -2.65
CA PHE A 38 -4.42 14.29 -3.07
C PHE A 38 -4.28 14.57 -4.57
N ALA A 39 -5.10 13.94 -5.42
CA ALA A 39 -5.11 14.20 -6.85
C ALA A 39 -5.53 15.65 -7.19
N GLN A 40 -6.24 16.34 -6.29
CA GLN A 40 -6.52 17.78 -6.44
C GLN A 40 -5.32 18.67 -6.11
N ALA A 41 -4.38 18.18 -5.30
CA ALA A 41 -3.18 18.91 -4.90
C ALA A 41 -1.96 18.58 -5.78
N PHE A 42 -1.94 17.40 -6.40
CA PHE A 42 -0.85 16.90 -7.22
C PHE A 42 -1.38 16.54 -8.62
N GLU A 43 -0.88 17.22 -9.65
CA GLU A 43 -1.28 17.01 -11.05
C GLU A 43 -0.58 15.79 -11.67
N GLU A 44 -0.81 14.60 -11.10
CA GLU A 44 -0.29 13.34 -11.65
C GLU A 44 -1.40 12.40 -12.07
N ALA A 45 -1.32 11.90 -13.30
CA ALA A 45 -2.20 10.84 -13.78
C ALA A 45 -1.80 9.52 -13.09
N TYR A 46 -2.52 9.17 -12.02
CA TYR A 46 -2.29 7.95 -11.25
C TYR A 46 -3.50 7.00 -11.32
N ASP A 47 -3.27 5.77 -11.79
CA ASP A 47 -4.26 4.69 -11.69
C ASP A 47 -4.25 4.11 -10.26
N PHE A 48 -5.20 4.56 -9.45
CA PHE A 48 -5.27 4.19 -8.03
C PHE A 48 -5.73 2.75 -7.83
N GLN A 49 -4.74 1.85 -7.70
CA GLN A 49 -4.92 0.44 -7.37
C GLN A 49 -4.43 0.18 -5.93
N PRO A 50 -5.28 0.30 -4.90
CA PRO A 50 -4.84 0.23 -3.51
C PRO A 50 -4.25 -1.14 -3.16
N HIS A 51 -3.02 -1.14 -2.63
CA HIS A 51 -2.28 -2.33 -2.24
C HIS A 51 -1.31 -2.04 -1.09
N ILE A 52 -0.88 -3.09 -0.38
CA ILE A 52 0.20 -3.02 0.60
C ILE A 52 1.35 -3.90 0.12
N SER A 53 2.48 -3.28 -0.23
CA SER A 53 3.69 -3.99 -0.62
C SER A 53 4.30 -4.73 0.58
N LEU A 54 4.68 -5.99 0.39
CA LEU A 54 5.31 -6.82 1.41
C LEU A 54 6.83 -6.94 1.23
N ILE A 55 7.31 -6.71 0.01
CA ILE A 55 8.74 -6.78 -0.33
C ILE A 55 9.05 -5.90 -1.54
N TYR A 56 10.21 -5.23 -1.50
CA TYR A 56 10.78 -4.48 -2.61
C TYR A 56 12.05 -5.16 -3.12
N LYS A 57 11.89 -6.10 -4.07
CA LYS A 57 13.03 -6.84 -4.62
C LYS A 57 12.68 -7.44 -5.97
N LYS A 58 13.57 -7.32 -6.95
CA LYS A 58 13.43 -8.10 -8.19
C LYS A 58 13.63 -9.58 -7.87
N LEU A 59 12.60 -10.37 -8.15
CA LEU A 59 12.54 -11.81 -7.88
C LEU A 59 12.03 -12.54 -9.13
N THR A 60 12.40 -13.81 -9.28
CA THR A 60 11.84 -14.63 -10.36
C THR A 60 10.36 -14.92 -10.10
N THR A 61 9.62 -15.31 -11.13
CA THR A 61 8.22 -15.71 -10.98
C THR A 61 8.06 -16.88 -9.99
N ASP A 62 9.01 -17.81 -9.95
CA ASP A 62 8.94 -18.97 -9.08
C ASP A 62 9.20 -18.60 -7.62
N ASP A 63 10.20 -17.74 -7.35
CA ASP A 63 10.43 -17.18 -6.01
C ASP A 63 9.19 -16.45 -5.49
N ARG A 64 8.55 -15.62 -6.33
CA ARG A 64 7.33 -14.88 -5.93
C ARG A 64 6.17 -15.82 -5.62
N LYS A 65 6.00 -16.90 -6.38
CA LYS A 65 4.97 -17.93 -6.11
C LYS A 65 5.26 -18.69 -4.82
N GLU A 66 6.52 -19.03 -4.55
CA GLU A 66 6.92 -19.70 -3.32
C GLU A 66 6.63 -18.84 -2.09
N ILE A 67 6.97 -17.55 -2.14
CA ILE A 67 6.66 -16.59 -1.07
C ILE A 67 5.15 -16.55 -0.81
N ILE A 68 4.32 -16.37 -1.85
CA ILE A 68 2.86 -16.29 -1.68
C ILE A 68 2.29 -17.56 -1.03
N ARG A 69 2.78 -18.75 -1.39
CA ARG A 69 2.29 -20.02 -0.82
C ARG A 69 2.58 -20.16 0.68
N ASN A 70 3.65 -19.53 1.16
CA ASN A 70 4.10 -19.62 2.54
C ASN A 70 3.60 -18.48 3.43
N LEU A 71 2.99 -17.43 2.85
CA LEU A 71 2.43 -16.32 3.60
C LEU A 71 1.02 -16.65 4.13
N PRO A 72 0.68 -16.22 5.36
CA PRO A 72 -0.66 -16.39 5.89
C PRO A 72 -1.66 -15.51 5.13
N GLN A 73 -2.93 -15.91 5.13
CA GLN A 73 -4.01 -15.06 4.63
C GLN A 73 -4.26 -13.88 5.57
N ILE A 74 -4.25 -12.67 5.01
CA ILE A 74 -4.60 -11.43 5.71
C ILE A 74 -6.01 -11.05 5.25
N LYS A 75 -7.01 -11.14 6.13
CA LYS A 75 -8.41 -10.88 5.76
C LYS A 75 -8.73 -9.39 5.63
N SER A 76 -8.07 -8.56 6.42
CA SER A 76 -8.35 -7.12 6.48
C SER A 76 -7.23 -6.38 7.18
N LEU A 77 -7.15 -5.07 6.94
CA LEU A 77 -6.17 -4.16 7.52
C LEU A 77 -6.90 -2.96 8.13
N LEU A 78 -6.47 -2.53 9.32
CA LEU A 78 -6.95 -1.32 9.97
C LEU A 78 -6.03 -0.15 9.61
N PHE A 79 -6.60 0.91 9.05
CA PHE A 79 -5.92 2.16 8.77
C PHE A 79 -6.22 3.14 9.91
N GLY A 80 -5.20 3.42 10.72
CA GLY A 80 -5.31 4.27 11.91
C GLY A 80 -4.76 5.68 11.74
N SER A 81 -3.89 5.90 10.75
CA SER A 81 -3.25 7.20 10.50
C SER A 81 -2.96 7.39 9.01
N ILE A 82 -2.54 8.61 8.67
CA ILE A 82 -1.93 8.95 7.39
C ILE A 82 -0.60 9.67 7.63
N SER A 83 0.41 9.33 6.82
CA SER A 83 1.75 9.91 6.91
C SER A 83 2.17 10.56 5.60
N ILE A 84 2.92 11.67 5.71
CA ILE A 84 3.70 12.22 4.61
C ILE A 84 5.13 11.70 4.79
N VAL A 85 5.67 11.11 3.73
CA VAL A 85 6.97 10.43 3.75
C VAL A 85 7.89 11.12 2.75
N ASN A 86 9.09 11.49 3.18
CA ASN A 86 10.16 11.86 2.27
C ASN A 86 10.79 10.58 1.72
N THR A 87 10.65 10.37 0.41
CA THR A 87 11.05 9.14 -0.29
C THR A 87 12.33 9.30 -1.12
N ILE A 88 13.13 10.33 -0.85
CA ILE A 88 14.42 10.54 -1.51
C ILE A 88 15.41 9.46 -1.05
N GLY A 89 16.14 8.87 -2.00
CA GLY A 89 17.19 7.88 -1.70
C GLY A 89 16.69 6.43 -1.71
N ALA A 90 17.41 5.56 -1.00
CA ALA A 90 16.99 4.17 -0.85
C ALA A 90 15.80 4.07 0.11
N VAL A 91 15.05 2.97 0.07
CA VAL A 91 13.92 2.74 0.98
C VAL A 91 14.35 2.80 2.46
N THR A 92 15.59 2.43 2.76
CA THR A 92 16.18 2.55 4.11
C THR A 92 16.38 3.99 4.57
N ASP A 93 16.37 4.94 3.64
CA ASP A 93 16.57 6.37 3.89
C ASP A 93 15.23 7.12 3.97
N TRP A 94 14.12 6.45 3.69
CA TRP A 94 12.79 7.06 3.75
C TRP A 94 12.43 7.44 5.18
N GLU A 95 11.88 8.63 5.35
CA GLU A 95 11.54 9.20 6.66
C GLU A 95 10.11 9.75 6.70
N ASN A 96 9.42 9.53 7.81
CA ASN A 96 8.14 10.16 8.08
C ASN A 96 8.38 11.62 8.47
N ILE A 97 7.89 12.56 7.66
CA ILE A 97 8.02 14.00 7.93
C ILE A 97 6.80 14.56 8.65
N TYR A 98 5.65 13.89 8.54
CA TYR A 98 4.43 14.25 9.24
C TYR A 98 3.53 13.02 9.35
N GLU A 99 2.79 12.91 10.46
CA GLU A 99 1.77 11.89 10.66
C GLU A 99 0.52 12.51 11.32
N LYS A 100 -0.66 12.08 10.87
CA LYS A 100 -1.93 12.43 11.49
C LYS A 100 -2.72 11.16 11.78
N ASN A 101 -2.98 10.92 13.07
CA ASN A 101 -3.90 9.87 13.50
C ASN A 101 -5.34 10.22 13.13
N PHE A 102 -6.09 9.20 12.76
CA PHE A 102 -7.53 9.28 12.59
C PHE A 102 -8.22 9.17 13.96
N GLY A 103 -9.28 9.94 14.18
CA GLY A 103 -10.03 9.99 15.43
C GLY A 103 -9.49 10.97 16.49
N GLU A 104 -8.41 11.70 16.19
CA GLU A 104 -7.83 12.77 17.02
C GLU A 104 -8.16 14.18 16.50
#